data_AF-A0AAD9AAF0-F1
#
_entry.id   AF-A0AAD9AAF0-F1
#
_cell.length_a   1.000
_cell.length_b   1.000
_cell.length_c   1.000
_cell.angle_alpha   90.00
_cell.angle_beta   90.00
_cell.angle_gamma   90.00
#
_symmetry.space_group_name_H-M   'P 1'
#
loop_
_entity.id
_entity.type
_entity.pdbx_description
1 polymer ?
#
loop_
_entity_poly.entity_id
_entity_poly.type
_entity_poly.pdbx_seq_one_letter_code
_entity_poly.pdbx_strand_id
1 'polypeptide(L)'
;MAQRNIIDVELLTEHLGYAPISLLDSIINNVNAVADKTLDRVEQGLSKAPPKALGFEKALKQQKKKAASIEQQANVEETAKLEIVDGVHKLETLLCAAIDKNFDKYELYVMQNILGIQPSHRNWMRLAHYDGLDFTAGAHEDAPTRESVDALRRKLQASQRLNVMLHAEQAKNAALLAKLKEVVGGKPAGARSSLGAAEVKVEGADDKAPFQFLHNKGDLTGADAKTPITTTTAFNLSQLQALRALSTSLRNIMPDLKDPANTEEGAEKNKSWRRERMEYVEGETRKHLESVRGLELGKDGEVRDGEWQGEGRKFAKGEVEGLESVVAALGGGSGEPAAQDDPDAMDES
;
A
#
# COMPACT_ATOMS: atom_id res chain seq x y z
N MET A 1 -9.45 -34.79 -24.90
CA MET A 1 -10.76 -34.09 -24.87
C MET A 1 -10.90 -33.21 -23.62
N ALA A 2 -10.50 -33.68 -22.43
CA ALA A 2 -10.52 -32.87 -21.19
C ALA A 2 -9.76 -31.52 -21.31
N GLN A 3 -8.54 -31.52 -21.85
CA GLN A 3 -7.78 -30.28 -22.10
C GLN A 3 -8.48 -29.29 -23.03
N ARG A 4 -9.36 -29.76 -23.93
CA ARG A 4 -10.08 -28.88 -24.85
C ARG A 4 -11.21 -28.15 -24.14
N ASN A 5 -11.88 -28.77 -23.17
CA ASN A 5 -12.94 -28.11 -22.41
C ASN A 5 -12.38 -27.09 -21.40
N ILE A 6 -11.16 -27.33 -20.90
CA ILE A 6 -10.48 -26.41 -19.98
C ILE A 6 -10.27 -25.03 -20.63
N ILE A 7 -9.83 -25.01 -21.90
CA ILE A 7 -9.61 -23.75 -22.63
C ILE A 7 -10.92 -22.96 -22.81
N ASP A 8 -12.05 -23.63 -23.02
CA ASP A 8 -13.34 -22.93 -23.13
C ASP A 8 -13.72 -22.28 -21.81
N VAL A 9 -13.54 -23.02 -20.71
CA VAL A 9 -13.80 -22.49 -19.37
C VAL A 9 -12.88 -21.33 -19.07
N GLU A 10 -11.59 -21.40 -19.40
CA GLU A 10 -10.65 -20.29 -19.23
C GLU A 10 -11.08 -19.05 -20.02
N LEU A 11 -11.39 -19.21 -21.30
CA LEU A 11 -11.81 -18.12 -22.17
C LEU A 11 -13.12 -17.48 -21.69
N LEU A 12 -14.07 -18.30 -21.23
CA LEU A 12 -15.32 -17.82 -20.65
C LEU A 12 -15.09 -17.17 -19.29
N THR A 13 -14.20 -17.70 -18.45
CA THR A 13 -13.87 -17.11 -17.14
C THR A 13 -13.23 -15.74 -17.32
N GLU A 14 -12.38 -15.58 -18.32
CA GLU A 14 -11.73 -14.33 -18.65
C GLU A 14 -12.73 -13.31 -19.21
N HIS A 15 -13.65 -13.77 -20.08
CA HIS A 15 -14.69 -12.91 -20.63
C HIS A 15 -15.70 -12.43 -19.56
N LEU A 16 -16.16 -13.34 -18.70
CA LEU A 16 -17.17 -13.06 -17.68
C LEU A 16 -16.57 -12.41 -16.43
N GLY A 17 -15.27 -12.59 -16.19
CA GLY A 17 -14.58 -12.18 -14.96
C GLY A 17 -14.86 -13.09 -13.75
N TYR A 18 -15.59 -14.18 -13.95
CA TYR A 18 -15.89 -15.20 -12.94
C TYR A 18 -16.10 -16.55 -13.61
N ALA A 19 -15.97 -17.64 -12.85
CA ALA A 19 -16.20 -18.97 -13.38
C ALA A 19 -17.68 -19.20 -13.70
N PRO A 20 -18.04 -19.70 -14.90
CA PRO A 20 -19.43 -20.03 -15.27
C PRO A 20 -20.18 -20.86 -14.23
N ILE A 21 -19.50 -21.81 -13.58
CA ILE A 21 -20.04 -22.66 -12.52
C ILE A 21 -20.48 -21.82 -11.31
N SER A 22 -19.75 -20.77 -10.95
CA SER A 22 -20.11 -19.89 -9.82
C SER A 22 -21.43 -19.14 -10.05
N LEU A 23 -21.78 -18.81 -11.30
CA LEU A 23 -23.10 -18.25 -11.61
C LEU A 23 -24.21 -19.26 -11.36
N LEU A 24 -24.00 -20.51 -11.77
CA LEU A 24 -24.96 -21.59 -11.58
C LEU A 24 -25.14 -21.91 -10.09
N ASP A 25 -24.05 -22.01 -9.33
CA ASP A 25 -24.08 -22.17 -7.87
C ASP A 25 -24.88 -21.03 -7.21
N SER A 26 -24.66 -19.78 -7.63
CA SER A 26 -25.41 -18.64 -7.10
C SER A 26 -26.91 -18.73 -7.42
N ILE A 27 -27.28 -19.17 -8.63
CA ILE A 27 -28.68 -19.38 -9.00
C ILE A 27 -29.32 -20.48 -8.16
N ILE A 28 -28.67 -21.63 -8.01
CA ILE A 28 -29.16 -22.76 -7.21
C ILE A 28 -29.36 -22.35 -5.75
N ASN A 29 -28.36 -21.68 -5.17
CA ASN A 29 -28.44 -21.18 -3.79
C ASN A 29 -29.59 -20.18 -3.60
N ASN A 30 -29.81 -19.28 -4.57
CA ASN A 30 -30.93 -18.34 -4.52
C ASN A 30 -32.28 -19.04 -4.64
N VAL A 31 -32.39 -20.06 -5.51
CA VAL A 31 -33.64 -20.81 -5.70
C VAL A 31 -33.98 -21.62 -4.44
N ASN A 32 -33.00 -22.29 -3.84
CA ASN A 32 -33.18 -23.00 -2.57
C ASN A 32 -33.62 -22.05 -1.46
N ALA A 33 -32.95 -20.90 -1.32
CA ALA A 33 -33.35 -19.89 -0.35
C ALA A 33 -34.75 -19.30 -0.59
N VAL A 34 -35.21 -19.24 -1.84
CA VAL A 34 -36.58 -18.82 -2.18
C VAL A 34 -37.58 -19.93 -1.88
N ALA A 35 -37.25 -21.18 -2.20
CA ALA A 35 -38.06 -22.36 -1.89
C ALA A 35 -38.35 -22.44 -0.38
N ASP A 36 -37.31 -22.37 0.45
CA ASP A 36 -37.43 -22.40 1.92
C ASP A 36 -38.33 -21.26 2.42
N LYS A 37 -38.09 -20.02 1.96
CA LYS A 37 -38.94 -18.87 2.32
C LYS A 37 -40.39 -19.03 1.89
N THR A 38 -40.64 -19.68 0.76
CA THR A 38 -42.02 -19.92 0.30
C THR A 38 -42.69 -21.03 1.09
N LEU A 39 -41.97 -22.08 1.46
CA LEU A 39 -42.45 -23.14 2.35
C LEU A 39 -42.82 -22.57 3.72
N ASP A 40 -41.97 -21.72 4.30
CA ASP A 40 -42.25 -21.01 5.56
C ASP A 40 -43.54 -20.17 5.46
N ARG A 41 -43.73 -19.46 4.33
CA ARG A 41 -44.93 -18.66 4.10
C ARG A 41 -46.17 -19.52 3.91
N VAL A 42 -46.04 -20.68 3.27
CA VAL A 42 -47.13 -21.64 3.12
C VAL A 42 -47.51 -22.21 4.49
N GLU A 43 -46.54 -22.60 5.32
CA GLU A 43 -46.79 -23.08 6.68
C GLU A 43 -47.47 -22.01 7.55
N GLN A 44 -46.95 -20.77 7.53
CA GLN A 44 -47.55 -19.63 8.23
C GLN A 44 -48.95 -19.28 7.69
N GLY A 45 -49.18 -19.44 6.39
CA GLY A 45 -50.48 -19.22 5.76
C GLY A 45 -51.51 -20.28 6.16
N LEU A 46 -51.12 -21.55 6.13
CA LEU A 46 -51.96 -22.69 6.49
C LEU A 46 -52.27 -22.72 7.99
N SER A 47 -51.30 -22.39 8.84
CA SER A 47 -51.50 -22.33 10.31
C SER A 47 -52.42 -21.19 10.75
N LYS A 48 -52.49 -20.09 9.99
CA LYS A 48 -53.41 -18.97 10.24
C LYS A 48 -54.83 -19.20 9.70
N ALA A 49 -55.00 -20.12 8.75
CA ALA A 49 -56.29 -20.40 8.15
C ALA A 49 -57.17 -21.24 9.12
N PRO A 50 -58.48 -20.95 9.23
CA PRO A 50 -59.35 -21.71 10.12
C PRO A 50 -59.48 -23.16 9.64
N PRO A 51 -59.45 -24.16 10.55
CA PRO A 51 -59.47 -25.59 10.19
C PRO A 51 -60.73 -26.00 9.42
N LYS A 52 -61.81 -25.22 9.53
CA LYS A 52 -63.04 -25.42 8.77
C LYS A 52 -62.88 -25.16 7.26
N ALA A 53 -62.08 -24.14 6.90
CA ALA A 53 -61.82 -23.80 5.50
C ALA A 53 -60.85 -24.79 4.83
N LEU A 54 -59.96 -25.40 5.63
CA LEU A 54 -58.97 -26.39 5.21
C LEU A 54 -59.55 -27.79 4.99
N GLY A 55 -60.84 -28.01 5.29
CA GLY A 55 -61.52 -29.28 5.05
C GLY A 55 -61.40 -30.32 6.17
N PHE A 56 -60.78 -29.97 7.30
CA PHE A 56 -60.71 -30.85 8.49
C PHE A 56 -62.10 -31.20 9.07
N GLU A 57 -63.17 -30.52 8.67
CA GLU A 57 -64.55 -30.89 9.04
C GLU A 57 -64.96 -32.29 8.56
N LYS A 58 -64.43 -32.77 7.43
CA LYS A 58 -64.73 -34.14 6.94
C LYS A 58 -64.06 -35.19 7.83
N ALA A 59 -62.83 -34.93 8.28
CA ALA A 59 -62.13 -35.75 9.27
C ALA A 59 -62.85 -35.72 10.63
N LEU A 60 -63.34 -34.54 11.05
CA LEU A 60 -64.12 -34.35 12.26
C LEU A 60 -65.46 -35.11 12.22
N LYS A 61 -66.15 -35.11 11.08
CA LYS A 61 -67.43 -35.85 10.89
C LYS A 61 -67.24 -37.36 10.88
N GLN A 62 -66.10 -37.86 10.40
CA GLN A 62 -65.75 -39.28 10.51
C GLN A 62 -65.40 -39.70 11.94
N GLN A 63 -64.71 -38.84 12.71
CA GLN A 63 -64.39 -39.09 14.12
C GLN A 63 -65.59 -38.94 15.07
N LYS A 64 -66.56 -38.07 14.75
CA LYS A 64 -67.81 -37.88 15.53
C LYS A 64 -68.70 -39.12 15.70
N LYS A 65 -68.42 -40.25 15.02
CA LYS A 65 -69.05 -41.55 15.35
C LYS A 65 -68.52 -42.17 16.65
N LYS A 66 -67.48 -41.62 17.28
CA LYS A 66 -66.94 -42.04 18.58
C LYS A 66 -66.74 -40.84 19.52
N ALA A 67 -67.78 -40.57 20.33
CA ALA A 67 -67.81 -39.72 21.52
C ALA A 67 -67.57 -38.20 21.35
N ALA A 68 -68.34 -37.40 22.09
CA ALA A 68 -68.40 -35.94 22.03
C ALA A 68 -67.97 -35.31 23.36
N SER A 69 -66.98 -34.41 23.34
CA SER A 69 -66.73 -33.44 24.42
C SER A 69 -65.93 -32.23 23.90
N ILE A 70 -66.09 -31.09 24.59
CA ILE A 70 -65.56 -29.76 24.22
C ILE A 70 -64.01 -29.72 24.22
N GLU A 71 -63.35 -30.59 24.98
CA GLU A 71 -61.89 -30.80 24.99
C GLU A 71 -61.36 -31.32 23.64
N GLN A 72 -62.22 -31.90 22.80
CA GLN A 72 -61.82 -32.39 21.48
C GLN A 72 -61.54 -31.25 20.49
N GLN A 73 -62.06 -30.03 20.69
CA GLN A 73 -61.80 -28.93 19.75
C GLN A 73 -60.34 -28.43 19.82
N ALA A 74 -59.76 -28.36 21.02
CA ALA A 74 -58.35 -28.04 21.20
C ALA A 74 -57.45 -29.14 20.62
N ASN A 75 -57.78 -30.43 20.90
CA ASN A 75 -57.08 -31.56 20.28
C ASN A 75 -57.18 -31.54 18.74
N VAL A 76 -58.31 -31.14 18.17
CA VAL A 76 -58.50 -31.08 16.71
C VAL A 76 -57.64 -30.00 16.09
N GLU A 77 -57.57 -28.81 16.69
CA GLU A 77 -56.72 -27.73 16.19
C GLU A 77 -55.22 -28.08 16.30
N GLU A 78 -54.81 -28.76 17.37
CA GLU A 78 -53.43 -29.24 17.52
C GLU A 78 -53.12 -30.37 16.52
N THR A 79 -54.01 -31.33 16.33
CA THR A 79 -53.83 -32.39 15.31
C THR A 79 -53.78 -31.84 13.89
N ALA A 80 -54.60 -30.82 13.57
CA ALA A 80 -54.57 -30.16 12.27
C ALA A 80 -53.24 -29.42 12.05
N LYS A 81 -52.69 -28.77 13.08
CA LYS A 81 -51.37 -28.13 12.99
C LYS A 81 -50.26 -29.15 12.76
N LEU A 82 -50.28 -30.29 13.47
CA LEU A 82 -49.30 -31.36 13.27
C LEU A 82 -49.40 -31.97 11.86
N GLU A 83 -50.62 -32.20 11.36
CA GLU A 83 -50.83 -32.70 9.99
C GLU A 83 -50.36 -31.70 8.93
N ILE A 84 -50.54 -30.39 9.16
CA ILE A 84 -50.02 -29.33 8.29
C ILE A 84 -48.49 -29.37 8.27
N VAL A 85 -47.83 -29.45 9.43
CA VAL A 85 -46.36 -29.51 9.53
C VAL A 85 -45.83 -30.75 8.81
N ASP A 86 -46.43 -31.91 9.04
CA ASP A 86 -46.07 -33.16 8.35
C ASP A 86 -46.28 -33.05 6.83
N GLY A 87 -47.35 -32.38 6.41
CA GLY A 87 -47.66 -32.13 5.00
C GLY A 87 -46.66 -31.18 4.34
N VAL A 88 -46.31 -30.09 5.02
CA VAL A 88 -45.31 -29.12 4.58
C VAL A 88 -43.93 -29.78 4.49
N HIS A 89 -43.55 -30.60 5.46
CA HIS A 89 -42.26 -31.29 5.43
C HIS A 89 -42.17 -32.31 4.27
N LYS A 90 -43.26 -33.02 3.96
CA LYS A 90 -43.33 -33.88 2.75
C LYS A 90 -43.23 -33.05 1.47
N LEU A 91 -43.87 -31.88 1.44
CA LEU A 91 -43.79 -30.96 0.30
C LEU A 91 -42.37 -30.44 0.12
N GLU A 92 -41.72 -30.01 1.19
CA GLU A 92 -40.31 -29.58 1.23
C GLU A 92 -39.40 -30.67 0.65
N THR A 93 -39.52 -31.90 1.14
CA THR A 93 -38.71 -33.02 0.64
C THR A 93 -38.90 -33.25 -0.86
N LEU A 94 -40.16 -33.21 -1.33
CA LEU A 94 -40.46 -33.36 -2.75
C LEU A 94 -39.98 -32.18 -3.60
N LEU A 95 -40.10 -30.96 -3.08
CA LEU A 95 -39.68 -29.75 -3.76
C LEU A 95 -38.16 -29.71 -3.90
N CYS A 96 -37.40 -29.99 -2.83
CA CYS A 96 -35.95 -30.08 -2.87
C CYS A 96 -35.49 -31.13 -3.88
N ALA A 97 -36.05 -32.35 -3.83
CA ALA A 97 -35.69 -33.40 -4.79
C ALA A 97 -36.04 -33.03 -6.25
N ALA A 98 -37.12 -32.29 -6.47
CA ALA A 98 -37.51 -31.82 -7.79
C ALA A 98 -36.62 -30.66 -8.28
N ILE A 99 -36.23 -29.75 -7.38
CA ILE A 99 -35.30 -28.65 -7.67
C ILE A 99 -33.95 -29.25 -8.03
N ASP A 100 -33.35 -30.09 -7.19
CA ASP A 100 -32.04 -30.71 -7.45
C ASP A 100 -32.00 -31.37 -8.84
N LYS A 101 -32.97 -32.24 -9.14
CA LYS A 101 -33.02 -32.97 -10.42
C LYS A 101 -33.21 -32.07 -11.65
N ASN A 102 -34.00 -30.99 -11.52
CA ASN A 102 -34.25 -30.08 -12.64
C ASN A 102 -33.10 -29.09 -12.80
N PHE A 103 -32.48 -28.67 -11.71
CA PHE A 103 -31.34 -27.76 -11.73
C PHE A 103 -30.05 -28.44 -12.15
N ASP A 104 -29.85 -29.73 -11.87
CA ASP A 104 -28.77 -30.55 -12.46
C ASP A 104 -28.85 -30.55 -14.00
N LYS A 105 -30.07 -30.71 -14.54
CA LYS A 105 -30.31 -30.69 -15.99
C LYS A 105 -30.14 -29.29 -16.58
N TYR A 106 -30.58 -28.28 -15.83
CA TYR A 106 -30.40 -26.89 -16.21
C TYR A 106 -28.92 -26.53 -16.27
N GLU A 107 -28.13 -26.88 -15.25
CA GLU A 107 -26.68 -26.69 -15.23
C GLU A 107 -26.04 -27.33 -16.46
N LEU A 108 -26.36 -28.60 -16.73
CA LEU A 108 -25.81 -29.31 -17.89
C LEU A 108 -26.19 -28.62 -19.21
N TYR A 109 -27.45 -28.18 -19.34
CA TYR A 109 -27.91 -27.47 -20.53
C TYR A 109 -27.21 -26.12 -20.71
N VAL A 110 -27.08 -25.34 -19.64
CA VAL A 110 -26.45 -24.01 -19.69
C VAL A 110 -24.97 -24.15 -20.05
N MET A 111 -24.25 -25.05 -19.39
CA MET A 111 -22.82 -25.28 -19.65
C MET A 111 -22.55 -25.81 -21.05
N GLN A 112 -23.49 -26.59 -21.63
CA GLN A 112 -23.30 -27.16 -22.95
C GLN A 112 -23.75 -26.23 -24.10
N ASN A 113 -24.84 -25.48 -23.92
CA ASN A 113 -25.49 -24.76 -25.02
C ASN A 113 -25.38 -23.23 -24.93
N ILE A 114 -25.38 -22.65 -23.72
CA ILE A 114 -25.34 -21.19 -23.53
C ILE A 114 -23.92 -20.74 -23.28
N LEU A 115 -23.29 -21.32 -22.25
CA LEU A 115 -21.92 -21.07 -21.82
C LEU A 115 -20.97 -22.13 -22.43
N GLY A 116 -21.18 -22.41 -23.72
CA GLY A 116 -20.41 -23.38 -24.48
C GLY A 116 -19.87 -22.75 -25.77
N ILE A 117 -18.60 -22.99 -26.07
CA ILE A 117 -17.95 -22.47 -27.27
C ILE A 117 -17.87 -23.58 -28.30
N GLN A 118 -18.33 -23.32 -29.52
CA GLN A 118 -18.21 -24.29 -30.61
C GLN A 118 -16.72 -24.49 -30.96
N PRO A 119 -16.23 -25.74 -31.06
CA PRO A 119 -14.82 -26.01 -31.33
C PRO A 119 -14.31 -25.36 -32.61
N SER A 120 -15.17 -25.22 -33.61
CA SER A 120 -14.84 -24.56 -34.87
C SER A 120 -14.49 -23.09 -34.65
N HIS A 121 -15.21 -22.36 -33.80
CA HIS A 121 -15.07 -20.90 -33.67
C HIS A 121 -13.98 -20.48 -32.68
N ARG A 122 -13.44 -21.43 -31.90
CA ARG A 122 -12.47 -21.16 -30.83
C ARG A 122 -11.24 -20.38 -31.32
N ASN A 123 -10.67 -20.77 -32.46
CA ASN A 123 -9.43 -20.16 -32.96
C ASN A 123 -9.65 -18.76 -33.56
N TRP A 124 -10.91 -18.39 -33.85
CA TRP A 124 -11.27 -17.08 -34.39
C TRP A 124 -11.85 -16.15 -33.34
N MET A 125 -12.02 -16.62 -32.10
CA MET A 125 -12.53 -15.81 -31.00
C MET A 125 -11.36 -15.11 -30.29
N ARG A 126 -11.37 -13.77 -30.31
CA ARG A 126 -10.43 -12.90 -29.61
C ARG A 126 -11.21 -12.04 -28.62
N LEU A 127 -10.80 -12.00 -27.36
CA LEU A 127 -11.42 -11.12 -26.37
C LEU A 127 -10.92 -9.69 -26.57
N ALA A 128 -11.71 -8.72 -26.15
CA ALA A 128 -11.44 -7.30 -26.40
C ALA A 128 -10.10 -6.83 -25.83
N HIS A 129 -9.67 -7.35 -24.68
CA HIS A 129 -8.38 -6.97 -24.06
C HIS A 129 -7.17 -7.62 -24.73
N TYR A 130 -7.38 -8.59 -25.62
CA TYR A 130 -6.32 -9.07 -26.50
C TYR A 130 -6.15 -8.19 -27.74
N ASP A 131 -7.04 -7.22 -28.00
CA ASP A 131 -6.89 -6.33 -29.16
C ASP A 131 -5.64 -5.46 -29.04
N GLY A 132 -4.81 -5.43 -30.08
CA GLY A 132 -3.49 -4.78 -30.07
C GLY A 132 -2.35 -5.54 -29.37
N LEU A 133 -2.61 -6.72 -28.79
CA LEU A 133 -1.55 -7.61 -28.28
C LEU A 133 -1.13 -8.61 -29.36
N ASP A 134 0.01 -8.34 -30.01
CA ASP A 134 0.62 -9.25 -30.98
C ASP A 134 1.75 -10.05 -30.33
N PHE A 135 1.43 -11.22 -29.80
CA PHE A 135 2.40 -12.13 -29.15
C PHE A 135 3.35 -12.84 -30.14
N THR A 136 3.08 -12.73 -31.44
CA THR A 136 3.98 -13.22 -32.50
C THR A 136 5.19 -12.31 -32.68
N ALA A 137 5.10 -11.06 -32.24
CA ALA A 137 6.18 -10.10 -32.33
C ALA A 137 7.12 -10.24 -31.12
N GLY A 138 7.84 -11.36 -31.04
CA GLY A 138 8.92 -11.56 -30.06
C GLY A 138 10.15 -10.65 -30.26
N ALA A 139 10.06 -9.61 -31.08
CA ALA A 139 11.19 -8.79 -31.49
C ALA A 139 10.75 -7.45 -32.12
N HIS A 140 9.80 -6.72 -31.53
CA HIS A 140 9.80 -5.28 -31.79
C HIS A 140 11.02 -4.70 -31.07
N GLU A 141 11.91 -3.99 -31.79
CA GLU A 141 13.09 -3.34 -31.19
C GLU A 141 12.72 -2.35 -30.07
N ASP A 142 11.49 -1.85 -30.09
CA ASP A 142 10.90 -0.96 -29.08
C ASP A 142 10.13 -1.69 -27.95
N ALA A 143 10.15 -3.02 -27.91
CA ALA A 143 9.52 -3.76 -26.83
C ALA A 143 10.28 -3.48 -25.51
N PRO A 144 9.60 -3.03 -24.44
CA PRO A 144 10.27 -2.68 -23.20
C PRO A 144 10.90 -3.92 -22.59
N THR A 145 12.23 -4.03 -22.71
CA THR A 145 13.00 -5.05 -22.00
C THR A 145 13.02 -4.72 -20.51
N ARG A 146 13.16 -5.74 -19.65
CA ARG A 146 13.27 -5.54 -18.20
C ARG A 146 14.36 -4.53 -17.86
N GLU A 147 15.50 -4.65 -18.54
CA GLU A 147 16.64 -3.74 -18.43
C GLU A 147 16.29 -2.29 -18.79
N SER A 148 15.50 -2.06 -19.85
CA SER A 148 15.05 -0.71 -20.22
C SER A 148 14.14 -0.09 -19.16
N VAL A 149 13.25 -0.90 -18.57
CA VAL A 149 12.34 -0.46 -17.50
C VAL A 149 13.13 -0.12 -16.24
N ASP A 150 14.11 -0.94 -15.88
CA ASP A 150 14.94 -0.69 -14.70
C ASP A 150 15.87 0.50 -14.90
N ALA A 151 16.38 0.71 -16.11
CA ALA A 151 17.11 1.94 -16.46
C ALA A 151 16.22 3.18 -16.32
N LEU A 152 14.96 3.13 -16.75
CA LEU A 152 14.00 4.22 -16.59
C LEU A 152 13.64 4.45 -15.11
N ARG A 153 13.48 3.39 -14.32
CA ARG A 153 13.26 3.49 -12.87
C ARG A 153 14.43 4.18 -12.17
N ARG A 154 15.67 3.79 -12.49
CA ARG A 154 16.89 4.44 -11.95
C ARG A 154 16.98 5.90 -12.36
N LYS A 155 16.68 6.23 -13.63
CA LYS A 155 16.63 7.63 -14.11
C LYS A 155 15.57 8.44 -13.37
N LEU A 156 14.39 7.86 -13.14
CA LEU A 156 13.31 8.50 -12.41
C LEU A 156 13.73 8.76 -10.95
N GLN A 157 14.32 7.78 -10.27
CA GLN A 157 14.83 7.94 -8.91
C GLN A 157 15.92 9.02 -8.83
N ALA A 158 16.87 9.03 -9.78
CA ALA A 158 17.89 10.07 -9.87
C ALA A 158 17.26 11.47 -10.07
N SER A 159 16.23 11.57 -10.93
CA SER A 159 15.50 12.83 -11.16
C SER A 159 14.75 13.30 -9.92
N GLN A 160 14.14 12.38 -9.15
CA GLN A 160 13.46 12.70 -7.91
C GLN A 160 14.44 13.16 -6.83
N ARG A 161 15.60 12.49 -6.69
CA ARG A 161 16.67 12.90 -5.76
C ARG A 161 17.18 14.29 -6.08
N LEU A 162 17.44 14.57 -7.35
CA LEU A 162 17.83 15.91 -7.81
C LEU A 162 16.76 16.94 -7.45
N ASN A 163 15.48 16.64 -7.70
CA ASN A 163 14.40 17.57 -7.40
C ASN A 163 14.32 17.91 -5.90
N VAL A 164 14.49 16.92 -5.02
CA VAL A 164 14.55 17.15 -3.56
C VAL A 164 15.75 18.02 -3.19
N MET A 165 16.94 17.76 -3.75
CA MET A 165 18.13 18.57 -3.51
C MET A 165 17.94 20.01 -4.01
N LEU A 166 17.32 20.21 -5.18
CA LEU A 166 17.05 21.52 -5.74
C LEU A 166 16.08 22.30 -4.86
N HIS A 167 15.01 21.67 -4.37
CA HIS A 167 14.10 22.30 -3.43
C HIS A 167 14.79 22.65 -2.10
N ALA A 168 15.68 21.80 -1.60
CA ALA A 168 16.48 22.10 -0.41
C ALA A 168 17.40 23.31 -0.64
N GLU A 169 18.10 23.36 -1.78
CA GLU A 169 18.94 24.51 -2.15
C GLU A 169 18.12 25.78 -2.38
N GLN A 170 16.94 25.67 -3.00
CA GLN A 170 16.02 26.80 -3.16
C GLN A 170 15.58 27.35 -1.80
N ALA A 171 15.30 26.48 -0.83
CA ALA A 171 14.95 26.88 0.53
C ALA A 171 16.14 27.54 1.26
N LYS A 172 17.36 27.00 1.11
CA LYS A 172 18.59 27.62 1.65
C LYS A 172 18.82 29.00 1.04
N ASN A 173 18.73 29.12 -0.28
CA ASN A 173 18.88 30.38 -1.00
C ASN A 173 17.80 31.39 -0.57
N ALA A 174 16.56 30.96 -0.39
CA ALA A 174 15.49 31.82 0.12
C ALA A 174 15.78 32.32 1.55
N ALA A 175 16.27 31.44 2.43
CA ALA A 175 16.67 31.82 3.79
C ALA A 175 17.87 32.77 3.81
N LEU A 176 18.89 32.54 2.98
CA LEU A 176 20.02 33.44 2.82
C LEU A 176 19.57 34.81 2.28
N LEU A 177 18.70 34.83 1.28
CA LEU A 177 18.12 36.07 0.76
C LEU A 177 17.28 36.79 1.83
N ALA A 178 16.56 36.07 2.69
CA ALA A 178 15.84 36.67 3.80
C ALA A 178 16.80 37.31 4.82
N LYS A 179 17.86 36.60 5.23
CA LYS A 179 18.91 37.12 6.12
C LYS A 179 19.61 38.34 5.51
N LEU A 180 19.95 38.29 4.22
CA LEU A 180 20.56 39.43 3.52
C LEU A 180 19.61 40.63 3.44
N LYS A 181 18.31 40.41 3.17
CA LYS A 181 17.30 41.47 3.18
C LYS A 181 17.11 42.07 4.56
N GLU A 182 17.10 41.23 5.60
CA GLU A 182 17.06 41.65 7.00
C GLU A 182 18.28 42.48 7.36
N VAL A 183 19.47 42.08 6.95
CA VAL A 183 20.73 42.79 7.20
C VAL A 183 20.81 44.12 6.43
N VAL A 184 20.36 44.15 5.17
CA VAL A 184 20.31 45.33 4.30
C VAL A 184 19.15 46.30 4.66
N GLY A 185 18.18 45.83 5.44
CA GLY A 185 16.96 46.59 5.75
C GLY A 185 16.04 46.76 4.53
N GLY A 186 16.19 45.88 3.53
CA GLY A 186 15.41 45.90 2.31
C GLY A 186 14.02 45.33 2.56
N LYS A 187 13.02 46.21 2.70
CA LYS A 187 11.60 45.80 2.70
C LYS A 187 11.34 44.94 1.45
N PRO A 188 10.68 43.77 1.56
CA PRO A 188 10.51 42.89 0.40
C PRO A 188 9.72 43.61 -0.71
N ALA A 189 10.36 43.83 -1.85
CA ALA A 189 9.71 44.30 -3.06
C ALA A 189 8.76 43.19 -3.57
N GLY A 190 7.49 43.25 -3.15
CA GLY A 190 6.51 42.26 -3.59
C GLY A 190 5.32 42.02 -2.66
N ALA A 191 4.84 43.01 -1.91
CA ALA A 191 3.46 43.00 -1.41
C ALA A 191 2.73 44.16 -2.08
N ARG A 192 2.12 43.88 -3.25
CA ARG A 192 1.12 44.78 -3.81
C ARG A 192 0.03 44.94 -2.76
N SER A 193 -0.10 46.15 -2.24
CA SER A 193 -1.20 46.59 -1.41
C SER A 193 -2.50 46.46 -2.20
N SER A 194 -3.26 45.40 -1.96
CA SER A 194 -4.70 45.42 -2.16
C SER A 194 -5.37 45.42 -0.78
N LEU A 195 -5.91 46.59 -0.46
CA LEU A 195 -7.07 46.83 0.42
C LEU A 195 -6.89 46.63 1.93
N GLY A 196 -6.92 47.78 2.63
CA GLY A 196 -7.89 47.99 3.71
C GLY A 196 -7.45 47.68 5.14
N ALA A 197 -7.11 48.76 5.87
CA ALA A 197 -7.36 48.98 7.29
C ALA A 197 -6.86 47.96 8.33
N ALA A 198 -5.81 48.34 9.05
CA ALA A 198 -5.87 48.57 10.51
C ALA A 198 -4.48 48.99 10.99
N GLU A 199 -4.37 50.20 11.52
CA GLU A 199 -3.21 50.64 12.28
C GLU A 199 -3.07 49.76 13.53
N VAL A 200 -1.98 49.03 13.64
CA VAL A 200 -1.49 48.51 14.91
C VAL A 200 -0.12 49.15 15.14
N LYS A 201 -0.12 50.17 16.01
CA LYS A 201 1.09 50.67 16.66
C LYS A 201 1.69 49.53 17.46
N VAL A 202 2.86 49.05 17.05
CA VAL A 202 3.78 48.34 17.93
C VAL A 202 4.95 49.29 18.19
N GLU A 203 4.93 49.89 19.37
CA GLU A 203 6.09 50.55 19.96
C GLU A 203 7.10 49.48 20.40
N GLY A 204 8.40 49.76 20.17
CA GLY A 204 9.49 49.17 20.93
C GLY A 204 10.14 47.90 20.35
N ALA A 205 11.06 48.08 19.41
CA ALA A 205 12.39 47.45 19.41
C ALA A 205 13.22 48.09 18.28
N ASP A 206 14.35 48.69 18.62
CA ASP A 206 15.38 49.14 17.68
C ASP A 206 16.01 47.93 16.96
N ASP A 207 15.32 47.38 15.97
CA ASP A 207 15.92 46.48 14.98
C ASP A 207 16.06 47.23 13.65
N LYS A 208 16.76 48.37 13.69
CA LYS A 208 17.26 48.98 12.46
C LYS A 208 18.34 48.05 11.95
N ALA A 209 17.98 47.25 10.94
CA ALA A 209 18.89 46.45 10.16
C ALA A 209 20.25 47.16 9.98
N PRO A 210 21.38 46.49 10.26
CA PRO A 210 22.68 47.14 10.44
C PRO A 210 23.14 47.96 9.23
N PHE A 211 22.62 47.69 8.02
CA PHE A 211 22.94 48.45 6.80
C PHE A 211 21.79 49.31 6.28
N GLN A 212 20.68 49.48 7.01
CA GLN A 212 19.55 50.32 6.60
C GLN A 212 19.95 51.79 6.39
N PHE A 213 21.02 52.24 7.06
CA PHE A 213 21.59 53.57 6.88
C PHE A 213 22.19 53.81 5.48
N LEU A 214 22.56 52.75 4.75
CA LEU A 214 23.08 52.87 3.38
C LEU A 214 21.97 53.18 2.36
N HIS A 215 20.77 52.65 2.59
CA HIS A 215 19.60 52.95 1.78
C HIS A 215 18.99 54.31 2.11
N ASN A 216 19.01 54.69 3.40
CA ASN A 216 18.63 56.02 3.85
C ASN A 216 19.82 56.98 3.71
N LYS A 217 20.14 57.35 2.47
CA LYS A 217 20.90 58.59 2.20
C LYS A 217 20.03 59.80 2.58
N GLY A 218 19.75 59.96 3.88
CA GLY A 218 19.05 61.11 4.41
C GLY A 218 19.93 62.35 4.24
N ASP A 219 19.36 63.40 3.64
CA ASP A 219 19.74 64.82 3.61
C ASP A 219 21.22 65.24 3.71
N LEU A 220 22.16 64.41 3.26
CA LEU A 220 23.60 64.71 3.20
C LEU A 220 23.98 65.58 1.99
N THR A 221 22.99 66.06 1.23
CA THR A 221 23.20 67.10 0.20
C THR A 221 23.10 68.52 0.76
N GLY A 222 22.71 68.68 2.04
CA GLY A 222 22.62 69.98 2.73
C GLY A 222 23.69 70.15 3.82
N ALA A 223 24.97 70.24 3.46
CA ALA A 223 26.03 70.56 4.42
C ALA A 223 26.19 72.08 4.58
N ASP A 224 25.96 72.59 5.80
CA ASP A 224 26.23 73.99 6.18
C ASP A 224 27.74 74.29 6.14
N ALA A 225 28.14 75.27 5.32
CA ALA A 225 29.52 75.53 4.91
C ALA A 225 30.46 76.15 5.98
N LYS A 226 30.02 76.33 7.23
CA LYS A 226 30.76 77.13 8.22
C LYS A 226 31.65 76.33 9.18
N THR A 227 31.51 75.01 9.30
CA THR A 227 32.41 74.15 10.12
C THR A 227 32.57 72.73 9.54
N PRO A 228 33.07 72.57 8.30
CA PRO A 228 33.09 71.30 7.59
C PRO A 228 34.03 70.24 8.22
N ILE A 229 35.13 70.66 8.84
CA ILE A 229 36.12 69.73 9.39
C ILE A 229 35.59 69.08 10.66
N THR A 230 34.94 69.82 11.55
CA THR A 230 34.42 69.27 12.81
C THR A 230 33.22 68.36 12.59
N THR A 231 32.36 68.66 11.60
CA THR A 231 31.23 67.79 11.23
C THR A 231 31.70 66.53 10.51
N THR A 232 32.70 66.64 9.62
CA THR A 232 33.29 65.48 8.94
C THR A 232 34.09 64.60 9.90
N THR A 233 34.84 65.17 10.84
CA THR A 233 35.57 64.37 11.84
C THR A 233 34.62 63.74 12.85
N ALA A 234 33.61 64.46 13.36
CA ALA A 234 32.59 63.87 14.23
C ALA A 234 31.81 62.75 13.52
N PHE A 235 31.48 62.94 12.24
CA PHE A 235 30.86 61.90 11.42
C PHE A 235 31.78 60.69 11.23
N ASN A 236 33.05 60.90 10.84
CA ASN A 236 33.99 59.78 10.68
C ASN A 236 34.24 59.06 12.01
N LEU A 237 34.27 59.77 13.14
CA LEU A 237 34.39 59.17 14.47
C LEU A 237 33.15 58.35 14.83
N SER A 238 31.95 58.83 14.51
CA SER A 238 30.71 58.06 14.71
C SER A 238 30.64 56.85 13.78
N GLN A 239 31.10 56.96 12.54
CA GLN A 239 31.17 55.84 11.59
C GLN A 239 32.24 54.81 11.99
N LEU A 240 33.34 55.21 12.63
CA LEU A 240 34.35 54.28 13.16
C LEU A 240 33.83 53.45 14.32
N GLN A 241 32.96 54.01 15.18
CA GLN A 241 32.30 53.25 16.24
C GLN A 241 31.32 52.23 15.65
N ALA A 242 30.55 52.61 14.64
CA ALA A 242 29.67 51.71 13.90
C ALA A 242 30.45 50.58 13.20
N LEU A 243 31.58 50.90 12.54
CA LEU A 243 32.46 49.90 11.91
C LEU A 243 33.10 48.94 12.93
N ARG A 244 33.42 49.40 14.13
CA ARG A 244 33.93 48.53 15.20
C ARG A 244 32.85 47.54 15.66
N ALA A 245 31.63 48.00 15.88
CA ALA A 245 30.49 47.15 16.21
C ALA A 245 30.14 46.17 15.08
N LEU A 246 30.31 46.59 13.82
CA LEU A 246 30.15 45.75 12.65
C LEU A 246 31.24 44.66 12.60
N SER A 247 32.50 45.02 12.85
CA SER A 247 33.60 44.06 12.86
C SER A 247 33.47 42.98 13.95
N THR A 248 32.90 43.33 15.11
CA THR A 248 32.65 42.37 16.20
C THR A 248 31.45 41.47 15.90
N SER A 249 30.36 42.02 15.34
CA SER A 249 29.21 41.23 14.88
C SER A 249 29.60 40.26 13.76
N LEU A 250 30.36 40.73 12.77
CA LEU A 250 30.81 39.89 11.65
C LEU A 250 31.79 38.81 12.11
N ARG A 251 32.67 39.11 13.08
CA ARG A 251 33.55 38.11 13.71
C ARG A 251 32.78 37.06 14.52
N ASN A 252 31.63 37.40 15.11
CA ASN A 252 30.78 36.46 15.82
C ASN A 252 29.93 35.59 14.87
N ILE A 253 29.59 36.08 13.67
CA ILE A 253 28.81 35.35 12.66
C ILE A 253 29.71 34.50 11.75
N MET A 254 30.99 34.85 11.61
CA MET A 254 31.98 34.12 10.81
C MET A 254 32.16 32.63 11.18
N PRO A 255 32.19 32.20 12.45
CA PRO A 255 32.25 30.77 12.79
C PRO A 255 30.99 30.01 12.37
N ASP A 256 29.84 30.68 12.29
CA ASP A 256 28.56 30.09 11.83
C ASP A 256 28.49 29.93 10.30
N LEU A 257 29.37 30.64 9.58
CA LEU A 257 29.52 30.55 8.12
C LEU A 257 30.58 29.52 7.69
N LYS A 258 31.49 29.16 8.60
CA LYS A 258 32.61 28.25 8.32
C LYS A 258 32.23 26.85 8.85
N ASP A 259 31.60 26.08 7.96
CA ASP A 259 31.37 24.63 8.04
C ASP A 259 30.12 24.14 8.83
N PRO A 260 28.98 23.88 8.17
CA PRO A 260 27.96 22.96 8.64
C PRO A 260 28.25 21.51 8.19
N ALA A 261 29.52 21.11 8.13
CA ALA A 261 29.93 19.76 7.71
C ALA A 261 30.10 18.78 8.87
N ASN A 262 29.84 19.18 10.12
CA ASN A 262 30.04 18.32 11.28
C ASN A 262 29.03 18.55 12.41
N THR A 263 27.75 18.48 12.08
CA THR A 263 26.65 18.39 13.06
C THR A 263 25.75 17.20 12.74
N GLU A 264 26.36 16.02 12.62
CA GLU A 264 25.65 14.76 12.79
C GLU A 264 25.70 14.37 14.26
N GLU A 265 24.96 15.07 15.13
CA GLU A 265 24.56 14.55 16.45
C GLU A 265 23.68 15.61 17.14
N GLY A 266 22.36 15.43 17.08
CA GLY A 266 21.45 16.28 17.86
C GLY A 266 20.06 16.52 17.30
N ALA A 267 19.33 15.49 16.88
CA ALA A 267 17.90 15.62 16.61
C ALA A 267 17.12 14.32 16.88
N GLU A 268 17.32 13.72 18.06
CA GLU A 268 16.66 12.46 18.47
C GLU A 268 15.32 12.67 19.20
N LYS A 269 14.90 13.90 19.55
CA LYS A 269 13.84 14.06 20.55
C LYS A 269 12.41 14.32 20.07
N ASN A 270 12.12 14.32 18.77
CA ASN A 270 10.73 14.43 18.28
C ASN A 270 10.53 13.73 16.93
N LYS A 271 10.85 12.43 16.85
CA LYS A 271 10.38 11.61 15.72
C LYS A 271 8.87 11.42 15.90
N SER A 272 8.09 11.99 14.99
CA SER A 272 6.63 11.81 14.96
C SER A 272 6.32 10.31 14.95
N TRP A 273 5.37 9.85 15.77
CA TRP A 273 4.85 8.46 15.82
C TRP A 273 4.61 7.86 14.43
N ARG A 274 4.25 8.69 13.43
CA ARG A 274 4.07 8.25 12.04
C ARG A 274 5.38 7.84 11.37
N ARG A 275 6.48 8.53 11.68
CA ARG A 275 7.82 8.24 11.17
C ARG A 275 8.38 6.97 11.80
N GLU A 276 8.22 6.80 13.11
CA GLU A 276 8.64 5.55 13.79
C GLU A 276 7.87 4.33 13.27
N ARG A 277 6.56 4.47 13.02
CA ARG A 277 5.76 3.39 12.42
C ARG A 277 6.15 3.10 10.98
N MET A 278 6.44 4.14 10.18
CA MET A 278 6.95 3.95 8.82
C MET A 278 8.29 3.22 8.85
N GLU A 279 9.23 3.66 9.68
CA GLU A 279 10.54 3.05 9.84
C GLU A 279 10.44 1.59 10.32
N TYR A 280 9.50 1.28 11.23
CA TYR A 280 9.23 -0.09 11.67
C TYR A 280 8.65 -0.96 10.56
N VAL A 281 7.64 -0.47 9.81
CA VAL A 281 7.03 -1.22 8.71
C VAL A 281 8.03 -1.44 7.57
N GLU A 282 8.82 -0.43 7.22
CA GLU A 282 9.90 -0.55 6.23
C GLU A 282 11.01 -1.51 6.70
N GLY A 283 11.32 -1.50 8.00
CA GLY A 283 12.25 -2.45 8.61
C GLY A 283 11.78 -3.90 8.53
N GLU A 284 10.55 -4.17 8.96
CA GLU A 284 9.98 -5.53 8.96
C GLU A 284 9.70 -6.04 7.55
N THR A 285 9.21 -5.19 6.65
CA THR A 285 9.03 -5.57 5.23
C THR A 285 10.36 -5.86 4.54
N ARG A 286 11.42 -5.09 4.83
CA ARG A 286 12.77 -5.37 4.34
C ARG A 286 13.28 -6.73 4.84
N LYS A 287 13.23 -6.97 6.16
CA LYS A 287 13.64 -8.26 6.75
C LYS A 287 12.85 -9.44 6.17
N HIS A 288 11.54 -9.27 5.92
CA HIS A 288 10.72 -10.31 5.33
C HIS A 288 11.11 -10.60 3.87
N LEU A 289 11.37 -9.56 3.07
CA LEU A 289 11.83 -9.72 1.69
C LEU A 289 13.22 -10.35 1.61
N GLU A 290 14.13 -9.98 2.51
CA GLU A 290 15.47 -10.59 2.62
C GLU A 290 15.38 -12.05 3.09
N SER A 291 14.56 -12.35 4.10
CA SER A 291 14.48 -13.68 4.70
C SER A 291 13.67 -14.69 3.91
N VAL A 292 12.57 -14.28 3.27
CA VAL A 292 11.63 -15.22 2.61
C VAL A 292 11.87 -15.31 1.12
N ARG A 293 12.25 -14.19 0.48
CA ARG A 293 12.50 -14.15 -0.97
C ARG A 293 13.99 -14.18 -1.32
N GLY A 294 14.90 -14.06 -0.35
CA GLY A 294 16.34 -14.05 -0.59
C GLY A 294 16.81 -12.84 -1.42
N LEU A 295 16.03 -11.76 -1.46
CA LEU A 295 16.36 -10.55 -2.20
C LEU A 295 17.33 -9.71 -1.38
N GLU A 296 18.42 -9.25 -1.97
CA GLU A 296 19.32 -8.30 -1.31
C GLU A 296 18.76 -6.89 -1.52
N LEU A 297 18.43 -6.16 -0.45
CA LEU A 297 17.96 -4.78 -0.57
C LEU A 297 19.06 -3.77 -0.20
N GLY A 298 19.27 -2.75 -1.03
CA GLY A 298 20.14 -1.62 -0.73
C GLY A 298 19.57 -0.73 0.38
N LYS A 299 20.37 0.28 0.81
CA LYS A 299 19.98 1.25 1.87
C LYS A 299 18.65 1.94 1.55
N ASP A 300 18.35 2.09 0.26
CA ASP A 300 17.14 2.72 -0.26
C ASP A 300 16.08 1.73 -0.78
N GLY A 301 16.22 0.41 -0.53
CA GLY A 301 15.24 -0.61 -0.92
C GLY A 301 15.32 -1.13 -2.37
N GLU A 302 16.43 -0.88 -3.06
CA GLU A 302 16.71 -1.43 -4.39
C GLU A 302 17.13 -2.91 -4.34
N VAL A 303 16.67 -3.73 -5.27
CA VAL A 303 17.09 -5.15 -5.37
C VAL A 303 18.52 -5.20 -5.93
N ARG A 304 19.45 -5.74 -5.16
CA ARG A 304 20.84 -6.01 -5.55
C ARG A 304 20.91 -7.39 -6.19
N ASP A 305 21.14 -7.40 -7.50
CA ASP A 305 21.32 -8.63 -8.27
C ASP A 305 22.82 -8.93 -8.39
N GLY A 306 23.44 -9.48 -7.34
CA GLY A 306 24.67 -10.30 -7.36
C GLY A 306 25.97 -9.77 -8.01
N GLU A 307 25.94 -8.69 -8.78
CA GLU A 307 27.11 -8.03 -9.35
C GLU A 307 27.67 -7.08 -8.29
N TRP A 308 28.89 -7.38 -7.88
CA TRP A 308 29.73 -6.66 -6.91
C TRP A 308 29.51 -5.14 -6.90
N GLN A 309 28.67 -4.66 -5.97
CA GLN A 309 28.42 -3.23 -5.72
C GLN A 309 28.54 -2.89 -4.21
N GLY A 310 29.63 -3.33 -3.58
CA GLY A 310 30.01 -2.94 -2.21
C GLY A 310 30.35 -4.12 -1.29
N GLU A 311 30.47 -3.84 0.02
CA GLU A 311 30.61 -4.87 1.07
C GLU A 311 29.52 -5.93 0.89
N GLY A 312 29.94 -7.19 0.75
CA GLY A 312 29.05 -8.31 0.49
C GLY A 312 28.01 -8.52 1.60
N ARG A 313 27.06 -9.43 1.33
CA ARG A 313 25.98 -9.86 2.21
C ARG A 313 26.39 -9.86 3.69
N LYS A 314 25.68 -9.09 4.53
CA LYS A 314 25.84 -9.16 5.98
C LYS A 314 25.16 -10.45 6.45
N PHE A 315 25.95 -11.51 6.61
CA PHE A 315 25.46 -12.80 7.08
C PHE A 315 24.81 -12.65 8.47
N ALA A 316 23.63 -13.23 8.64
CA ALA A 316 22.99 -13.29 9.94
C ALA A 316 23.82 -14.18 10.87
N LYS A 317 23.86 -13.87 12.17
CA LYS A 317 24.69 -14.57 13.17
C LYS A 317 24.53 -16.11 13.12
N GLY A 318 23.32 -16.61 12.88
CA GLY A 318 23.08 -18.06 12.76
C GLY A 318 23.62 -18.70 11.48
N GLU A 319 23.76 -17.95 10.38
CA GLU A 319 24.42 -18.46 9.16
C GLU A 319 25.93 -18.49 9.32
N VAL A 320 26.49 -17.54 10.07
CA VAL A 320 27.91 -17.54 10.46
C VAL A 320 28.20 -18.74 11.36
N GLU A 321 27.37 -19.01 12.37
CA GLU A 321 27.47 -20.21 13.21
C GLU A 321 27.31 -21.51 12.39
N GLY A 322 26.41 -21.52 11.40
CA GLY A 322 26.25 -22.62 10.45
C GLY A 322 27.49 -22.85 9.59
N LEU A 323 28.07 -21.79 9.03
CA LEU A 323 29.32 -21.86 8.27
C LEU A 323 30.51 -22.26 9.15
N GLU A 324 30.59 -21.78 10.39
CA GLU A 324 31.60 -22.20 11.37
C GLU A 324 31.45 -23.69 11.70
N SER A 325 30.23 -24.22 11.82
CA SER A 325 30.00 -25.64 12.05
C SER A 325 30.40 -26.50 10.85
N VAL A 326 30.16 -26.02 9.63
CA VAL A 326 30.55 -26.70 8.38
C VAL A 326 32.07 -26.61 8.18
N VAL A 327 32.69 -25.48 8.48
CA VAL A 327 34.15 -25.31 8.45
C VAL A 327 34.81 -26.16 9.53
N ALA A 328 34.22 -26.31 10.71
CA ALA A 328 34.70 -27.24 11.73
C ALA A 328 34.57 -28.71 11.27
N ALA A 329 33.48 -29.06 10.58
CA ALA A 329 33.29 -30.39 10.00
C ALA A 329 34.24 -30.68 8.82
N LEU A 330 34.57 -29.67 8.01
CA LEU A 330 35.45 -29.79 6.84
C LEU A 330 36.94 -29.66 7.21
N GLY A 331 37.26 -28.89 8.25
CA GLY A 331 38.60 -28.68 8.80
C GLY A 331 39.13 -29.83 9.66
N GLY A 332 38.28 -30.81 10.01
CA GLY A 332 38.69 -32.05 10.67
C GLY A 332 39.36 -33.08 9.74
N GLY A 333 39.51 -32.77 8.45
CA GLY A 333 39.99 -33.72 7.41
C GLY A 333 41.45 -33.56 6.96
N SER A 334 42.26 -32.69 7.58
CA SER A 334 43.67 -32.54 7.24
C SER A 334 44.57 -32.81 8.44
N GLY A 335 44.73 -34.08 8.77
CA GLY A 335 45.72 -34.62 9.71
C GLY A 335 46.31 -35.90 9.14
N GLU A 336 47.64 -35.94 9.07
CA GLU A 336 48.55 -36.92 8.46
C GLU A 336 48.20 -38.42 8.62
N PRO A 337 48.53 -39.29 7.64
CA PRO A 337 48.46 -40.73 7.83
C PRO A 337 49.64 -41.19 8.69
N ALA A 338 49.31 -41.78 9.85
CA ALA A 338 50.27 -42.49 10.68
C ALA A 338 50.82 -43.72 9.93
N ALA A 339 52.14 -43.80 9.89
CA ALA A 339 52.89 -44.97 9.45
C ALA A 339 52.50 -46.18 10.31
N GLN A 340 52.15 -47.28 9.64
CA GLN A 340 51.95 -48.59 10.26
C GLN A 340 52.98 -49.54 9.62
N ASP A 341 53.91 -49.98 10.47
CA ASP A 341 54.96 -50.95 10.17
C ASP A 341 54.37 -52.27 9.65
N ASP A 342 54.85 -52.71 8.48
CA ASP A 342 54.58 -54.04 7.92
C ASP A 342 55.92 -54.82 7.95
N PRO A 343 56.08 -55.81 8.85
CA PRO A 343 57.30 -56.60 8.96
C PRO A 343 57.21 -57.84 8.07
N ASP A 344 57.45 -57.68 6.77
CA ASP A 344 57.87 -58.79 5.87
C ASP A 344 58.26 -58.23 4.49
N ALA A 345 59.50 -57.75 4.37
CA ALA A 345 60.15 -57.56 3.08
C ALA A 345 61.59 -58.08 3.18
N MET A 346 61.78 -59.26 2.59
CA MET A 346 63.06 -59.94 2.43
C MET A 346 63.97 -59.18 1.45
N ASP A 347 65.22 -59.02 1.88
CA ASP A 347 66.46 -59.26 1.12
C ASP A 347 66.65 -58.54 -0.24
N GLU A 348 67.48 -57.51 -0.24
CA GLU A 348 68.49 -57.30 -1.29
C GLU A 348 69.66 -56.45 -0.73
N SER A 349 70.82 -57.13 -0.58
CA SER A 349 72.21 -56.65 -0.39
C SER A 349 72.72 -56.34 1.02
#